data_AF-A0A2V2S481-F1
#
_entry.id   AF-A0A2V2S481-F1
#
_cell.length_a   1.000
_cell.length_b   1.000
_cell.length_c   1.000
_cell.angle_alpha   90.00
_cell.angle_beta   90.00
_cell.angle_gamma   90.00
#
_symmetry.space_group_name_H-M   'P 1'
#
loop_
_entity.id
_entity.type
_entity.pdbx_description
1 polymer ?
#
loop_
_entity_poly.entity_id
_entity_poly.type
_entity_poly.pdbx_seq_one_letter_code
_entity_poly.pdbx_strand_id
1 'polypeptide(L)'
;MSEFKFACPVCGQHITADSSNSGSQIECPTCFQKLIVPQAPAGGDSKLIVSASLVGKPRPLPSEALADAATVRPASGSKWPAVAFGLALVVCAAGAAVLVFKKQIFKTSADPAQQANGGGQQPQSGKQPAPRVVHPIPTNIIWTADLTNAVPPEATVAGSLRGIGFLCEQATLTESNLWMRQGRERVADLGINILFFSRDIAGKTIEVAPDRDPPLPTVSVRWKNDQQKLEREDFKSGYLLRVVFGEAAAGHMPGKIYVCLPDKSKSVVAGTFNAAIKKPPVPKQPKAPKKS
;
A
#
# COMPACT_ATOMS: atom_id res chain seq x y z
N MET A 1 1.03 -5.82 51.52
CA MET A 1 0.74 -5.58 50.10
C MET A 1 1.48 -6.65 49.32
N SER A 2 0.88 -7.27 48.30
CA SER A 2 1.53 -8.31 47.51
C SER A 2 2.14 -7.71 46.24
N GLU A 3 3.46 -7.83 46.10
CA GLU A 3 4.16 -7.47 44.88
C GLU A 3 4.13 -8.64 43.88
N PHE A 4 4.13 -8.32 42.58
CA PHE A 4 4.31 -9.30 41.51
C PHE A 4 5.18 -8.73 40.40
N LYS A 5 5.77 -9.61 39.59
CA LYS A 5 6.69 -9.25 38.50
C LYS A 5 6.07 -9.59 37.14
N PHE A 6 6.20 -8.68 36.19
CA PHE A 6 5.69 -8.84 34.83
C PHE A 6 6.69 -8.28 33.81
N ALA A 7 6.57 -8.69 32.54
CA ALA A 7 7.46 -8.23 31.48
C ALA A 7 6.83 -7.07 30.67
N CYS A 8 7.65 -6.06 30.35
CA CYS A 8 7.29 -5.01 29.40
C CYS A 8 7.19 -5.60 27.98
N PRO A 9 6.07 -5.42 27.24
CA PRO A 9 5.88 -5.99 25.91
C PRO A 9 6.73 -5.33 24.81
N VAL A 10 7.43 -4.22 25.11
CA VAL A 10 8.21 -3.45 24.12
C VAL A 10 9.71 -3.76 24.21
N CYS A 11 10.26 -3.82 25.42
CA CYS A 11 11.70 -4.01 25.65
C CYS A 11 12.05 -5.29 26.45
N GLY A 12 11.05 -6.08 26.86
CA GLY A 12 11.25 -7.28 27.68
C GLY A 12 11.63 -7.03 29.15
N GLN A 13 11.79 -5.77 29.57
CA GLN A 13 12.18 -5.43 30.94
C GLN A 13 11.21 -6.04 31.97
N HIS A 14 11.75 -6.76 32.96
CA HIS A 14 10.98 -7.19 34.13
C HIS A 14 10.75 -6.00 35.06
N ILE A 15 9.48 -5.76 35.39
CA ILE A 15 9.00 -4.68 36.27
C ILE A 15 8.27 -5.32 37.45
N THR A 16 8.55 -4.84 38.67
CA THR A 16 7.78 -5.19 39.87
C THR A 16 6.69 -4.15 40.09
N ALA A 17 5.48 -4.57 40.45
CA ALA A 17 4.42 -3.67 40.91
C ALA A 17 3.61 -4.29 42.05
N ASP A 18 3.05 -3.44 42.91
CA ASP A 18 2.03 -3.83 43.87
C ASP A 18 0.73 -4.29 43.20
N SER A 19 0.06 -5.26 43.82
CA SER A 19 -1.27 -5.73 43.44
C SER A 19 -2.32 -4.60 43.39
N SER A 20 -2.19 -3.57 44.22
CA SER A 20 -3.03 -2.36 44.20
C SER A 20 -2.90 -1.53 42.92
N ASN A 21 -1.79 -1.67 42.17
CA ASN A 21 -1.56 -0.98 40.91
C ASN A 21 -2.07 -1.76 39.68
N SER A 22 -2.74 -2.91 39.87
CA SER A 22 -3.38 -3.67 38.79
C SER A 22 -4.33 -2.78 37.98
N GLY A 23 -4.15 -2.69 36.67
CA GLY A 23 -4.95 -1.84 35.79
C GLY A 23 -4.49 -0.37 35.70
N SER A 24 -3.58 0.09 36.58
CA SER A 24 -3.00 1.42 36.50
C SER A 24 -2.06 1.56 35.29
N GLN A 25 -1.95 2.79 34.77
CA GLN A 25 -0.98 3.13 33.74
C GLN A 25 0.34 3.54 34.39
N ILE A 26 1.44 2.91 33.98
CA ILE A 26 2.80 3.28 34.38
C ILE A 26 3.70 3.41 33.14
N GLU A 27 4.85 4.06 33.30
CA GLU A 27 5.87 4.17 32.26
C GLU A 27 7.00 3.17 32.52
N CYS A 28 7.47 2.49 31.48
CA CYS A 28 8.60 1.58 31.59
C CYS A 28 9.91 2.35 31.80
N PRO A 29 10.75 2.03 32.80
CA PRO A 29 11.99 2.77 33.06
C PRO A 29 13.06 2.60 31.96
N THR A 30 12.94 1.57 31.11
CA THR A 30 13.93 1.27 30.06
C THR A 30 13.57 1.86 28.70
N CYS A 31 12.27 1.89 28.33
CA CYS A 31 11.81 2.36 27.02
C CYS A 31 10.80 3.51 27.06
N PHE A 32 10.47 4.02 28.26
CA PHE A 32 9.56 5.14 28.52
C PHE A 32 8.14 4.99 27.94
N GLN A 33 7.77 3.78 27.49
CA GLN A 33 6.45 3.53 26.94
C GLN A 33 5.41 3.34 28.04
N LYS A 34 4.24 3.95 27.85
CA LYS A 34 3.07 3.80 28.72
C LYS A 34 2.43 2.42 28.54
N LEU A 35 2.27 1.71 29.65
CA LEU A 35 1.72 0.36 29.71
C LEU A 35 0.73 0.19 30.87
N ILE A 36 -0.21 -0.73 30.72
CA ILE A 36 -1.15 -1.11 31.78
C ILE A 36 -0.54 -2.27 32.56
N VAL A 37 -0.42 -2.07 33.87
CA VAL A 37 -0.03 -3.13 34.81
C VAL A 37 -1.06 -4.26 34.73
N PRO A 38 -0.68 -5.50 34.37
CA PRO A 38 -1.62 -6.60 34.24
C PRO A 38 -2.20 -6.98 35.61
N GLN A 39 -3.35 -7.67 35.63
CA GLN A 39 -3.99 -8.07 36.87
C GLN A 39 -3.08 -9.02 37.67
N ALA A 40 -2.85 -8.69 38.94
CA ALA A 40 -2.10 -9.56 39.86
C ALA A 40 -2.75 -10.96 39.97
N PRO A 41 -1.98 -12.06 39.85
CA PRO A 41 -2.50 -13.40 40.11
C PRO A 41 -3.02 -13.54 41.55
N ALA A 42 -4.17 -14.18 41.72
CA ALA A 42 -4.77 -14.39 43.04
C ALA A 42 -4.16 -15.57 43.83
N GLY A 43 -3.21 -16.31 43.24
CA GLY A 43 -2.47 -17.40 43.87
C GLY A 43 -1.01 -17.03 44.11
N GLY A 44 -0.44 -17.45 45.24
CA GLY A 44 0.91 -17.08 45.71
C GLY A 44 2.09 -17.68 44.92
N ASP A 45 1.85 -18.28 43.76
CA ASP A 45 2.87 -18.95 42.96
C ASP A 45 3.58 -17.94 42.03
N SER A 46 4.70 -17.41 42.52
CA SER A 46 5.50 -16.34 41.92
C SER A 46 6.27 -16.72 40.63
N LYS A 47 5.78 -17.71 39.86
CA LYS A 47 6.47 -18.32 38.71
C LYS A 47 5.67 -18.28 37.40
N LEU A 48 4.89 -17.23 37.17
CA LEU A 48 4.26 -16.94 35.87
C LEU A 48 4.60 -15.52 35.43
N ILE A 49 5.39 -15.40 34.36
CA ILE A 49 5.71 -14.11 33.75
C ILE A 49 4.47 -13.67 32.95
N VAL A 50 3.66 -12.80 33.55
CA VAL A 50 2.55 -12.16 32.85
C VAL A 50 3.13 -11.05 31.95
N SER A 51 2.65 -10.93 30.71
CA SER A 51 3.02 -9.82 29.82
C SER A 51 2.07 -8.65 30.01
N ALA A 52 2.58 -7.43 30.19
CA ALA A 52 1.74 -6.24 30.29
C ALA A 52 1.04 -5.92 28.96
N SER A 53 -0.14 -5.29 29.05
CA SER A 53 -0.90 -4.85 27.88
C SER A 53 -0.59 -3.40 27.53
N LEU A 54 -0.38 -3.12 26.24
CA LEU A 54 -0.16 -1.76 25.73
C LEU A 54 -1.49 -0.98 25.75
N VAL A 55 -1.47 0.27 26.22
CA VAL A 55 -2.61 1.19 26.09
C VAL A 55 -2.89 1.41 24.61
N GLY A 56 -4.15 1.24 24.17
CA GLY A 56 -4.59 1.67 22.84
C GLY A 56 -4.69 0.60 21.74
N LYS A 57 -4.58 -0.70 22.03
CA LYS A 57 -5.02 -1.72 21.06
C LYS A 57 -6.54 -1.57 20.80
N PRO A 58 -7.00 -1.50 19.54
CA PRO A 58 -8.43 -1.46 19.23
C PRO A 58 -9.14 -2.68 19.80
N ARG A 59 -10.31 -2.47 20.42
CA ARG A 59 -11.17 -3.54 20.93
C ARG A 59 -11.61 -4.43 19.75
N PRO A 60 -11.30 -5.74 19.74
CA PRO A 60 -11.91 -6.66 18.80
C PRO A 60 -13.42 -6.67 19.04
N LEU A 61 -14.20 -6.38 18.00
CA LEU A 61 -15.64 -6.60 18.02
C LEU A 61 -15.89 -8.11 17.97
N PRO A 62 -16.64 -8.71 18.91
CA PRO A 62 -16.96 -10.12 18.84
C PRO A 62 -18.02 -10.34 17.75
N SER A 63 -17.62 -10.92 16.61
CA SER A 63 -18.54 -11.67 15.75
C SER A 63 -18.27 -13.15 15.95
N GLU A 64 -19.29 -13.86 16.40
CA GLU A 64 -19.52 -15.30 16.16
C GLU A 64 -18.39 -16.27 16.57
N ALA A 65 -18.18 -16.40 17.88
CA ALA A 65 -17.69 -17.65 18.46
C ALA A 65 -18.87 -18.62 18.69
N LEU A 66 -19.30 -19.34 17.64
CA LEU A 66 -20.27 -20.44 17.73
C LEU A 66 -20.08 -21.46 16.59
N ALA A 67 -19.01 -22.25 16.66
CA ALA A 67 -18.86 -23.54 15.95
C ALA A 67 -17.60 -24.31 16.40
N ASP A 68 -17.51 -24.66 17.69
CA ASP A 68 -16.60 -25.73 18.11
C ASP A 68 -17.45 -26.96 18.48
N ALA A 69 -17.50 -27.93 17.56
CA ALA A 69 -18.11 -29.24 17.77
C ALA A 69 -17.57 -30.23 16.74
N ALA A 70 -16.59 -31.03 17.18
CA ALA A 70 -15.99 -32.12 16.46
C ALA A 70 -16.96 -33.00 15.66
N THR A 71 -16.57 -33.40 14.45
CA THR A 71 -16.97 -34.70 13.89
C THR A 71 -15.86 -35.29 13.02
N VAL A 72 -14.97 -36.03 13.68
CA VAL A 72 -14.04 -36.94 13.00
C VAL A 72 -14.85 -38.09 12.40
N ARG A 73 -14.83 -38.27 11.07
CA ARG A 73 -15.15 -39.56 10.42
C ARG A 73 -14.17 -39.85 9.26
N PRO A 74 -13.89 -41.14 8.97
CA PRO A 74 -12.64 -41.54 8.35
C PRO A 74 -12.69 -41.64 6.82
N ALA A 75 -11.51 -41.82 6.23
CA ALA A 75 -11.33 -42.15 4.82
C ALA A 75 -11.94 -43.51 4.45
N SER A 76 -12.59 -43.56 3.30
CA SER A 76 -12.87 -44.77 2.53
C SER A 76 -13.02 -44.34 1.07
N GLY A 77 -12.47 -45.10 0.12
CA GLY A 77 -12.46 -44.71 -1.29
C GLY A 77 -12.95 -45.83 -2.21
N SER A 78 -13.41 -45.48 -3.41
CA SER A 78 -13.31 -46.34 -4.61
C SER A 78 -13.79 -45.63 -5.90
N LYS A 79 -12.86 -45.47 -6.85
CA LYS A 79 -12.99 -45.59 -8.32
C LYS A 79 -14.25 -45.08 -9.08
N TRP A 80 -14.02 -43.96 -9.79
CA TRP A 80 -14.08 -43.83 -11.27
C TRP A 80 -15.48 -43.72 -11.98
N PRO A 81 -15.58 -43.41 -13.30
CA PRO A 81 -16.02 -42.07 -13.71
C PRO A 81 -17.21 -42.01 -14.69
N ALA A 82 -18.16 -41.07 -14.51
CA ALA A 82 -19.30 -40.95 -15.43
C ALA A 82 -19.95 -39.54 -15.58
N VAL A 83 -19.26 -38.43 -15.26
CA VAL A 83 -19.84 -37.07 -15.31
C VAL A 83 -19.09 -36.12 -16.26
N ALA A 84 -18.81 -36.60 -17.47
CA ALA A 84 -18.25 -35.78 -18.56
C ALA A 84 -19.27 -35.39 -19.66
N PHE A 85 -20.43 -36.06 -19.71
CA PHE A 85 -21.42 -35.87 -20.79
C PHE A 85 -22.61 -34.96 -20.44
N GLY A 86 -22.89 -34.72 -19.15
CA GLY A 86 -24.03 -33.89 -18.73
C GLY A 86 -23.85 -32.38 -18.93
N LEU A 87 -22.62 -31.87 -18.77
CA LEU A 87 -22.37 -30.42 -18.78
C LEU A 87 -22.36 -29.81 -20.19
N ALA A 88 -22.04 -30.59 -21.22
CA ALA A 88 -21.93 -30.11 -22.60
C ALA A 88 -23.27 -29.67 -23.20
N LEU A 89 -24.37 -30.37 -22.87
CA LEU A 89 -25.69 -30.05 -23.43
C LEU A 89 -26.35 -28.81 -22.78
N VAL A 90 -26.03 -28.51 -21.52
CA VAL A 90 -26.54 -27.30 -20.84
C VAL A 90 -25.88 -26.02 -21.38
N VAL A 91 -24.58 -26.09 -21.72
CA VAL A 91 -23.84 -24.94 -22.28
C VAL A 91 -24.35 -24.56 -23.69
N CYS A 92 -24.72 -25.55 -24.53
CA CYS A 92 -25.26 -25.27 -25.86
C CYS A 92 -26.65 -24.58 -25.83
N ALA A 93 -27.50 -24.88 -24.85
CA ALA A 93 -28.82 -24.26 -24.72
C ALA A 93 -28.75 -22.79 -24.30
N ALA A 94 -27.81 -22.42 -23.42
CA ALA A 94 -27.65 -21.04 -22.95
C ALA A 94 -27.06 -20.09 -24.01
N GLY A 95 -26.25 -20.61 -24.94
CA GLY A 95 -25.60 -19.81 -25.99
C GLY A 95 -26.55 -19.19 -27.02
N ALA A 96 -27.70 -19.83 -27.29
CA ALA A 96 -28.65 -19.38 -28.31
C ALA A 96 -29.46 -18.14 -27.91
N ALA A 97 -29.75 -17.96 -26.61
CA ALA A 97 -30.61 -16.87 -26.13
C ALA A 97 -29.95 -15.48 -26.17
N VAL A 98 -28.64 -15.39 -25.94
CA VAL A 98 -27.92 -14.11 -25.78
C VAL A 98 -27.71 -13.38 -27.11
N LEU A 99 -27.68 -14.10 -28.24
CA LEU A 99 -27.42 -13.50 -29.56
C LEU A 99 -28.64 -12.85 -30.22
N VAL A 100 -29.86 -13.15 -29.77
CA VAL A 100 -31.09 -12.56 -30.32
C VAL A 100 -31.33 -11.14 -29.80
N PHE A 101 -31.00 -10.87 -28.52
CA PHE A 101 -31.31 -9.58 -27.88
C PHE A 101 -30.41 -8.41 -28.33
N LYS A 102 -29.33 -8.68 -29.07
CA LYS A 102 -28.37 -7.65 -29.51
C LYS A 102 -28.79 -6.88 -30.78
N LYS A 103 -29.98 -7.16 -31.34
CA LYS A 103 -30.44 -6.62 -32.64
C LYS A 103 -31.47 -5.47 -32.57
N GLN A 104 -31.91 -5.02 -31.40
CA GLN A 104 -32.90 -3.91 -31.28
C GLN A 104 -32.40 -2.60 -30.64
N ILE A 105 -31.16 -2.53 -30.14
CA ILE A 105 -30.64 -1.30 -29.47
C ILE A 105 -29.82 -0.41 -30.43
N PHE A 106 -29.53 -0.87 -31.66
CA PHE A 106 -28.73 -0.15 -32.67
C PHE A 106 -29.59 0.34 -33.85
N LYS A 107 -30.66 1.08 -33.58
CA LYS A 107 -31.49 1.65 -34.67
C LYS A 107 -32.19 2.97 -34.35
N THR A 108 -31.40 4.02 -34.06
CA THR A 108 -31.81 5.41 -34.34
C THR A 108 -30.61 6.23 -34.77
N SER A 109 -30.59 6.67 -36.03
CA SER A 109 -29.65 7.66 -36.58
C SER A 109 -30.44 8.67 -37.41
N ALA A 110 -30.21 9.97 -37.19
CA ALA A 110 -30.55 11.12 -38.08
C ALA A 110 -32.06 11.34 -38.39
N ASP A 111 -32.62 12.54 -38.65
CA ASP A 111 -32.24 13.98 -38.66
C ASP A 111 -33.56 14.79 -38.93
N PRO A 112 -33.64 16.14 -39.14
CA PRO A 112 -32.71 17.27 -38.94
C PRO A 112 -33.39 18.54 -38.29
N ALA A 113 -32.78 19.72 -38.53
CA ALA A 113 -33.41 21.04 -38.78
C ALA A 113 -33.65 22.08 -37.65
N GLN A 114 -32.68 23.01 -37.58
CA GLN A 114 -32.81 24.49 -37.60
C GLN A 114 -33.59 25.31 -36.52
N GLN A 115 -32.80 26.06 -35.75
CA GLN A 115 -32.87 27.52 -35.52
C GLN A 115 -34.17 28.19 -35.01
N ALA A 116 -34.12 28.67 -33.76
CA ALA A 116 -34.70 29.97 -33.38
C ALA A 116 -33.81 30.70 -32.37
N ASN A 117 -33.82 32.03 -32.46
CA ASN A 117 -32.94 32.99 -31.77
C ASN A 117 -33.21 33.08 -30.25
N GLY A 118 -32.19 33.39 -29.45
CA GLY A 118 -32.34 33.57 -28.00
C GLY A 118 -31.01 33.77 -27.27
N GLY A 119 -30.56 35.01 -27.11
CA GLY A 119 -29.35 35.34 -26.36
C GLY A 119 -29.50 35.05 -24.87
N GLY A 120 -28.75 34.09 -24.36
CA GLY A 120 -28.66 33.77 -22.94
C GLY A 120 -27.30 33.15 -22.62
N GLN A 121 -26.56 33.73 -21.69
CA GLN A 121 -25.25 33.23 -21.29
C GLN A 121 -25.43 31.86 -20.62
N GLN A 122 -24.96 30.80 -21.28
CA GLN A 122 -24.89 29.49 -20.64
C GLN A 122 -23.81 29.53 -19.55
N PRO A 123 -24.13 29.27 -18.26
CA PRO A 123 -23.13 29.29 -17.22
C PRO A 123 -22.05 28.26 -17.54
N GLN A 124 -20.80 28.71 -17.59
CA GLN A 124 -19.68 27.79 -17.60
C GLN A 124 -19.71 27.02 -16.28
N SER A 125 -20.20 25.78 -16.32
CA SER A 125 -20.05 24.84 -15.22
C SER A 125 -18.55 24.52 -15.10
N GLY A 126 -17.87 25.35 -14.31
CA GLY A 126 -16.47 25.17 -13.98
C GLY A 126 -16.32 23.79 -13.38
N LYS A 127 -15.56 22.92 -14.07
CA LYS A 127 -15.31 21.57 -13.60
C LYS A 127 -14.37 21.65 -12.40
N GLN A 128 -14.96 21.86 -11.23
CA GLN A 128 -14.30 21.90 -9.93
C GLN A 128 -13.32 20.72 -9.85
N PRO A 129 -12.02 20.95 -9.63
CA PRO A 129 -11.06 19.86 -9.46
C PRO A 129 -11.53 18.92 -8.35
N ALA A 130 -11.45 17.61 -8.59
CA ALA A 130 -11.81 16.63 -7.58
C ALA A 130 -10.95 16.86 -6.31
N PRO A 131 -11.52 16.76 -5.10
CA PRO A 131 -10.75 16.98 -3.87
C PRO A 131 -9.52 16.09 -3.81
N ARG A 132 -8.37 16.70 -3.50
CA ARG A 132 -7.12 15.96 -3.27
C ARG A 132 -7.34 14.97 -2.13
N VAL A 133 -7.26 13.67 -2.42
CA VAL A 133 -7.22 12.67 -1.37
C VAL A 133 -5.94 12.90 -0.57
N VAL A 134 -6.07 13.03 0.75
CA VAL A 134 -4.93 13.10 1.68
C VAL A 134 -5.03 11.90 2.59
N HIS A 135 -4.03 11.02 2.55
CA HIS A 135 -3.96 9.89 3.45
C HIS A 135 -3.35 10.33 4.78
N PRO A 136 -3.68 9.68 5.91
CA PRO A 136 -3.00 9.95 7.18
C PRO A 136 -1.52 9.56 7.09
N ILE A 137 -0.65 10.30 7.78
CA ILE A 137 0.76 9.94 7.91
C ILE A 137 0.86 8.70 8.83
N PRO A 138 1.49 7.59 8.38
CA PRO A 138 1.66 6.41 9.20
C PRO A 138 2.70 6.67 10.32
N THR A 139 2.30 6.46 11.56
CA THR A 139 3.17 6.64 12.75
C THR A 139 4.19 5.52 12.94
N ASN A 140 3.99 4.38 12.27
CA ASN A 140 4.86 3.20 12.34
C ASN A 140 5.99 3.21 11.28
N ILE A 141 6.11 4.26 10.48
CA ILE A 141 7.17 4.44 9.48
C ILE A 141 8.00 5.65 9.89
N ILE A 142 9.12 5.38 10.56
CA ILE A 142 10.01 6.41 11.12
C ILE A 142 11.07 6.74 10.07
N TRP A 143 11.40 8.01 9.87
CA TRP A 143 12.55 8.42 9.04
C TRP A 143 13.86 8.09 9.75
N THR A 144 14.82 7.48 9.04
CA THR A 144 16.18 7.24 9.54
C THR A 144 17.22 7.40 8.43
N ALA A 145 18.42 7.82 8.81
CA ALA A 145 19.59 7.87 7.92
C ALA A 145 20.46 6.60 8.01
N ASP A 146 20.11 5.64 8.87
CA ASP A 146 20.86 4.40 9.10
C ASP A 146 20.24 3.19 8.38
N LEU A 147 21.02 2.56 7.50
CA LEU A 147 20.64 1.36 6.72
C LEU A 147 20.26 0.17 7.60
N THR A 148 20.84 0.05 8.80
CA THR A 148 20.54 -1.02 9.75
C THR A 148 19.09 -0.95 10.24
N ASN A 149 18.59 0.27 10.42
CA ASN A 149 17.22 0.57 10.84
C ASN A 149 16.24 0.66 9.66
N ALA A 150 16.73 0.62 8.41
CA ALA A 150 15.91 0.61 7.20
C ALA A 150 15.35 -0.80 6.91
N VAL A 151 14.37 -1.22 7.70
CA VAL A 151 13.65 -2.50 7.52
C VAL A 151 12.29 -2.23 6.85
N PRO A 152 12.07 -2.68 5.59
CA PRO A 152 10.79 -2.54 4.91
C PRO A 152 9.67 -3.33 5.63
N PRO A 153 8.54 -2.70 6.02
CA PRO A 153 7.41 -3.41 6.60
C PRO A 153 6.65 -4.25 5.56
N GLU A 154 5.88 -5.23 6.04
CA GLU A 154 5.09 -6.13 5.19
C GLU A 154 3.75 -5.50 4.72
N ALA A 155 3.34 -4.39 5.34
CA ALA A 155 2.19 -3.61 4.91
C ALA A 155 2.42 -2.95 3.54
N THR A 156 1.33 -2.63 2.84
CA THR A 156 1.35 -1.84 1.58
C THR A 156 2.20 -0.58 1.73
N VAL A 157 2.99 -0.25 0.70
CA VAL A 157 3.82 0.97 0.68
C VAL A 157 3.02 2.21 1.08
N ALA A 158 3.45 2.84 2.16
CA ALA A 158 2.89 4.07 2.71
C ALA A 158 4.01 4.97 3.25
N GLY A 159 3.70 6.19 3.67
CA GLY A 159 4.69 7.08 4.27
C GLY A 159 4.27 8.54 4.37
N SER A 160 5.26 9.41 4.47
CA SER A 160 5.15 10.86 4.36
C SER A 160 6.02 11.34 3.20
N LEU A 161 5.45 12.08 2.25
CA LEU A 161 6.18 12.77 1.18
C LEU A 161 5.91 14.27 1.30
N ARG A 162 6.95 15.08 1.53
CA ARG A 162 6.86 16.53 1.70
C ARG A 162 5.89 16.95 2.82
N GLY A 163 5.82 16.16 3.89
CA GLY A 163 4.90 16.35 5.03
C GLY A 163 3.45 15.94 4.75
N ILE A 164 3.17 15.30 3.61
CA ILE A 164 1.84 14.84 3.21
C ILE A 164 1.80 13.31 3.30
N GLY A 165 0.79 12.76 3.96
CA GLY A 165 0.61 11.32 4.06
C GLY A 165 0.38 10.68 2.67
N PHE A 166 1.16 9.63 2.39
CA PHE A 166 1.21 8.92 1.13
C PHE A 166 0.78 7.47 1.31
N LEU A 167 -0.05 6.98 0.40
CA LEU A 167 -0.37 5.56 0.23
C LEU A 167 -0.17 5.19 -1.23
N CYS A 168 0.54 4.10 -1.50
CA CYS A 168 0.75 3.60 -2.85
C CYS A 168 -0.52 2.89 -3.35
N GLU A 169 -1.28 3.57 -4.21
CA GLU A 169 -2.45 3.00 -4.89
C GLU A 169 -2.07 2.29 -6.19
N GLN A 170 -0.96 2.68 -6.81
CA GLN A 170 -0.45 2.05 -8.02
C GLN A 170 1.08 2.11 -8.09
N ALA A 171 1.71 0.95 -8.20
CA ALA A 171 3.12 0.78 -8.53
C ALA A 171 3.28 0.27 -9.97
N THR A 172 4.23 0.82 -10.71
CA THR A 172 4.55 0.39 -12.09
C THR A 172 6.05 0.42 -12.32
N LEU A 173 6.58 -0.63 -12.93
CA LEU A 173 7.99 -0.73 -13.30
C LEU A 173 8.12 -0.63 -14.83
N THR A 174 8.92 0.32 -15.33
CA THR A 174 9.19 0.48 -16.77
C THR A 174 10.70 0.52 -16.98
N GLU A 175 11.27 -0.57 -17.51
CA GLU A 175 12.72 -0.79 -17.72
C GLU A 175 13.57 -0.69 -16.44
N SER A 176 13.85 0.52 -15.97
CA SER A 176 14.58 0.80 -14.72
C SER A 176 13.94 1.93 -13.89
N ASN A 177 12.72 2.33 -14.22
CA ASN A 177 11.93 3.35 -13.51
C ASN A 177 10.83 2.65 -12.68
N LEU A 178 10.99 2.64 -11.36
CA LEU A 178 9.94 2.26 -10.41
C LEU A 178 9.14 3.50 -10.04
N TRP A 179 7.92 3.57 -10.55
CA TRP A 179 6.99 4.66 -10.30
C TRP A 179 5.87 4.21 -9.35
N MET A 180 5.79 4.83 -8.18
CA MET A 180 4.74 4.59 -7.18
C MET A 180 3.93 5.86 -6.99
N ARG A 181 2.59 5.75 -7.07
CA ARG A 181 1.72 6.92 -7.04
C ARG A 181 0.45 6.70 -6.24
N GLN A 182 -0.09 7.84 -5.81
CA GLN A 182 -1.43 8.01 -5.29
C GLN A 182 -2.32 8.66 -6.36
N GLY A 183 -3.62 8.36 -6.32
CA GLY A 183 -4.61 8.90 -7.23
C GLY A 183 -4.78 8.05 -8.49
N ARG A 184 -6.04 7.73 -8.83
CA ARG A 184 -6.40 6.94 -10.02
C ARG A 184 -6.45 7.75 -11.31
N GLU A 185 -6.46 9.08 -11.23
CA GLU A 185 -6.44 9.97 -12.41
C GLU A 185 -5.17 9.84 -13.26
N ARG A 186 -5.18 10.39 -14.48
CA ARG A 186 -4.06 10.33 -15.44
C ARG A 186 -2.81 11.10 -14.95
N VAL A 187 -2.96 12.03 -14.01
CA VAL A 187 -1.87 12.73 -13.33
C VAL A 187 -1.90 12.30 -11.86
N ALA A 188 -0.75 11.92 -11.31
CA ALA A 188 -0.64 11.62 -9.88
C ALA A 188 -0.75 12.90 -9.04
N ASP A 189 -1.51 12.85 -7.95
CA ASP A 189 -1.62 13.95 -6.99
C ASP A 189 -0.39 14.02 -6.07
N LEU A 190 0.19 12.85 -5.79
CA LEU A 190 1.42 12.63 -5.04
C LEU A 190 2.06 11.31 -5.50
N GLY A 191 3.38 11.26 -5.59
CA GLY A 191 4.10 10.04 -5.97
C GLY A 191 5.62 10.19 -5.97
N ILE A 192 6.29 9.04 -6.06
CA ILE A 192 7.74 8.89 -6.02
C ILE A 192 8.21 8.00 -7.17
N ASN A 193 9.29 8.42 -7.83
CA ASN A 193 10.04 7.68 -8.83
C ASN A 193 11.37 7.25 -8.23
N ILE A 194 11.83 6.02 -8.50
CA ILE A 194 13.25 5.69 -8.44
C ILE A 194 13.70 5.23 -9.83
N LEU A 195 14.64 5.97 -10.41
CA LEU A 195 15.32 5.62 -11.66
C LEU A 195 16.65 4.93 -11.33
N PHE A 196 16.68 3.61 -11.52
CA PHE A 196 17.88 2.78 -11.39
C PHE A 196 18.72 2.79 -12.69
N PHE A 197 20.02 2.52 -12.57
CA PHE A 197 20.90 2.35 -13.73
C PHE A 197 20.76 0.98 -14.40
N SER A 198 20.56 -0.07 -13.60
CA SER A 198 20.36 -1.42 -14.12
C SER A 198 18.90 -1.63 -14.52
N ARG A 199 18.70 -2.38 -15.61
CA ARG A 199 17.42 -2.97 -16.02
C ARG A 199 17.25 -4.39 -15.45
N ASP A 200 18.37 -5.06 -15.20
CA ASP A 200 18.41 -6.35 -14.54
C ASP A 200 18.43 -6.13 -13.02
N ILE A 201 17.22 -6.11 -12.45
CA ILE A 201 16.92 -5.85 -11.03
C ILE A 201 16.02 -6.93 -10.40
N ALA A 202 15.54 -7.92 -11.16
CA ALA A 202 14.73 -9.02 -10.64
C ALA A 202 15.53 -9.84 -9.62
N GLY A 203 14.91 -10.21 -8.50
CA GLY A 203 15.57 -10.95 -7.40
C GLY A 203 16.68 -10.19 -6.66
N LYS A 204 16.95 -8.92 -7.00
CA LYS A 204 18.09 -8.16 -6.44
C LYS A 204 17.69 -7.25 -5.29
N THR A 205 18.62 -7.08 -4.36
CA THR A 205 18.58 -6.02 -3.35
C THR A 205 19.45 -4.85 -3.81
N ILE A 206 18.91 -3.64 -3.71
CA ILE A 206 19.59 -2.38 -4.00
C ILE A 206 19.61 -1.55 -2.73
N GLU A 207 20.81 -1.28 -2.21
CA GLU A 207 21.05 -0.49 -1.00
C GLU A 207 21.94 0.72 -1.30
N VAL A 208 21.55 1.88 -0.79
CA VAL A 208 22.22 3.18 -0.92
C VAL A 208 22.23 3.84 0.46
N ALA A 209 23.42 4.12 0.96
CA ALA A 209 23.63 4.94 2.14
C ALA A 209 23.62 6.43 1.76
N PRO A 210 23.24 7.35 2.68
CA PRO A 210 23.21 8.80 2.40
C PRO A 210 24.55 9.40 1.92
N ASP A 211 25.66 8.82 2.39
CA ASP A 211 27.05 9.21 2.16
C ASP A 211 27.73 8.46 1.00
N ARG A 212 27.01 7.56 0.32
CA ARG A 212 27.56 6.76 -0.79
C ARG A 212 27.88 7.64 -2.00
N ASP A 213 29.06 7.46 -2.59
CA ASP A 213 29.45 8.15 -3.82
C ASP A 213 28.65 7.70 -5.07
N PRO A 214 28.48 8.58 -6.08
CA PRO A 214 27.92 8.22 -7.38
C PRO A 214 28.68 7.08 -8.07
N PRO A 215 28.02 6.25 -8.90
CA PRO A 215 26.66 6.43 -9.42
C PRO A 215 25.55 5.99 -8.46
N LEU A 216 24.60 6.90 -8.18
CA LEU A 216 23.40 6.66 -7.36
C LEU A 216 22.09 6.79 -8.16
N PRO A 217 21.08 5.92 -7.95
CA PRO A 217 19.75 6.09 -8.52
C PRO A 217 19.22 7.52 -8.35
N THR A 218 18.42 8.02 -9.30
CA THR A 218 17.74 9.30 -9.09
C THR A 218 16.37 9.04 -8.46
N VAL A 219 16.13 9.62 -7.29
CA VAL A 219 14.82 9.55 -6.63
C VAL A 219 14.08 10.87 -6.89
N SER A 220 12.91 10.81 -7.52
CA SER A 220 12.11 12.01 -7.82
C SER A 220 10.79 11.99 -7.05
N VAL A 221 10.51 13.00 -6.25
CA VAL A 221 9.16 13.23 -5.70
C VAL A 221 8.40 14.14 -6.65
N ARG A 222 7.11 13.87 -6.84
CA ARG A 222 6.23 14.63 -7.73
C ARG A 222 4.87 14.82 -7.07
N TRP A 223 4.35 16.03 -7.12
CA TRP A 223 3.08 16.39 -6.51
C TRP A 223 2.33 17.41 -7.37
N LYS A 224 1.04 17.59 -7.09
CA LYS A 224 0.34 18.83 -7.43
C LYS A 224 0.48 19.81 -6.27
N ASN A 225 0.83 21.06 -6.57
CA ASN A 225 0.79 22.16 -5.60
C ASN A 225 -0.66 22.68 -5.42
N ASP A 226 -0.86 23.69 -4.59
CA ASP A 226 -2.19 24.22 -4.26
C ASP A 226 -2.89 24.86 -5.47
N GLN A 227 -2.13 25.31 -6.47
CA GLN A 227 -2.63 25.80 -7.76
C GLN A 227 -2.94 24.67 -8.77
N GLN A 228 -2.97 23.40 -8.32
CA GLN A 228 -3.06 22.19 -9.16
C GLN A 228 -1.92 22.04 -10.19
N LYS A 229 -0.88 22.88 -10.12
CA LYS A 229 0.29 22.81 -11.00
C LYS A 229 1.16 21.65 -10.56
N LEU A 230 1.65 20.91 -11.54
CA LEU A 230 2.54 19.79 -11.33
C LEU A 230 3.97 20.28 -11.02
N GLU A 231 4.52 19.79 -9.91
CA GLU A 231 5.89 20.05 -9.48
C GLU A 231 6.68 18.75 -9.29
N ARG A 232 8.01 18.86 -9.25
CA ARG A 232 8.96 17.77 -9.06
C ARG A 232 10.18 18.27 -8.28
N GLU A 233 10.75 17.40 -7.47
CA GLU A 233 12.05 17.55 -6.81
C GLU A 233 12.86 16.28 -7.04
N ASP A 234 14.13 16.42 -7.40
CA ASP A 234 15.03 15.32 -7.76
C ASP A 234 16.18 15.22 -6.75
N PHE A 235 16.31 14.06 -6.11
CA PHE A 235 17.36 13.72 -5.16
C PHE A 235 18.37 12.78 -5.82
N LYS A 236 19.64 13.21 -5.88
CA LYS A 236 20.74 12.48 -6.53
C LYS A 236 21.77 11.91 -5.55
N SER A 237 21.73 12.34 -4.30
CA SER A 237 22.58 11.90 -3.17
C SER A 237 21.93 12.31 -1.85
N GLY A 238 22.54 11.94 -0.71
CA GLY A 238 22.04 12.32 0.63
C GLY A 238 20.78 11.61 1.08
N TYR A 239 20.25 10.68 0.28
CA TYR A 239 19.08 9.87 0.60
C TYR A 239 19.50 8.44 0.98
N LEU A 240 18.71 7.80 1.83
CA LEU A 240 18.81 6.36 2.07
C LEU A 240 17.80 5.65 1.19
N LEU A 241 18.21 4.58 0.52
CA LEU A 241 17.32 3.70 -0.24
C LEU A 241 17.67 2.25 0.00
N ARG A 242 16.66 1.45 0.33
CA ARG A 242 16.71 -0.01 0.34
C ARG A 242 15.53 -0.55 -0.44
N VAL A 243 15.78 -1.30 -1.50
CA VAL A 243 14.74 -2.00 -2.28
C VAL A 243 15.13 -3.45 -2.43
N VAL A 244 14.24 -4.35 -2.05
CA VAL A 244 14.36 -5.80 -2.27
C VAL A 244 13.34 -6.17 -3.34
N PHE A 245 13.80 -6.47 -4.54
CA PHE A 245 12.95 -6.99 -5.61
C PHE A 245 12.83 -8.50 -5.50
N GLY A 246 11.61 -9.02 -5.67
CA GLY A 246 11.38 -10.44 -5.91
C GLY A 246 11.56 -10.80 -7.39
N GLU A 247 11.15 -12.01 -7.75
CA GLU A 247 11.16 -12.47 -9.14
C GLU A 247 10.00 -11.91 -9.96
N ALA A 248 10.28 -11.63 -11.25
CA ALA A 248 9.26 -11.14 -12.17
C ALA A 248 8.30 -12.27 -12.59
N ALA A 249 7.02 -12.15 -12.22
CA ALA A 249 6.00 -13.16 -12.49
C ALA A 249 4.69 -12.52 -12.97
N ALA A 250 4.00 -13.17 -13.92
CA ALA A 250 2.69 -12.73 -14.44
C ALA A 250 2.61 -11.23 -14.83
N GLY A 251 3.69 -10.68 -15.42
CA GLY A 251 3.76 -9.27 -15.81
C GLY A 251 3.85 -8.28 -14.65
N HIS A 252 4.19 -8.76 -13.45
CA HIS A 252 4.36 -7.94 -12.25
C HIS A 252 5.70 -8.24 -11.56
N MET A 253 6.16 -7.31 -10.73
CA MET A 253 7.37 -7.40 -9.92
C MET A 253 6.99 -7.13 -8.46
N PRO A 254 6.90 -8.15 -7.60
CA PRO A 254 6.76 -7.96 -6.16
C PRO A 254 8.06 -7.39 -5.58
N GLY A 255 7.97 -6.68 -4.47
CA GLY A 255 9.14 -6.22 -3.75
C GLY A 255 8.82 -5.48 -2.46
N LYS A 256 9.85 -5.16 -1.70
CA LYS A 256 9.77 -4.29 -0.52
C LYS A 256 10.67 -3.09 -0.71
N ILE A 257 10.25 -1.92 -0.22
CA ILE A 257 11.01 -0.67 -0.27
C ILE A 257 11.06 -0.02 1.11
N TYR A 258 12.16 0.66 1.37
CA TYR A 258 12.33 1.66 2.40
C TYR A 258 13.19 2.79 1.82
N VAL A 259 12.70 4.03 1.82
CA VAL A 259 13.42 5.19 1.29
C VAL A 259 13.22 6.40 2.20
N CYS A 260 14.30 7.08 2.54
CA CYS A 260 14.33 8.31 3.35
C CYS A 260 15.03 9.42 2.56
N LEU A 261 14.39 10.58 2.43
CA LEU A 261 14.89 11.73 1.67
C LEU A 261 15.40 12.82 2.63
N PRO A 262 16.44 13.58 2.23
CA PRO A 262 17.02 14.66 3.05
C PRO A 262 16.25 15.99 2.94
N ASP A 263 14.98 15.97 2.51
CA ASP A 263 14.18 17.19 2.39
C ASP A 263 13.76 17.75 3.77
N LYS A 264 13.29 19.00 3.79
CA LYS A 264 12.91 19.70 5.03
C LYS A 264 11.86 18.96 5.87
N SER A 265 11.00 18.15 5.26
CA SER A 265 9.96 17.39 5.96
C SER A 265 10.40 16.00 6.41
N LYS A 266 11.64 15.58 6.06
CA LYS A 266 12.15 14.21 6.26
C LYS A 266 11.21 13.16 5.67
N SER A 267 10.96 13.25 4.36
CA SER A 267 10.09 12.32 3.65
C SER A 267 10.59 10.88 3.81
N VAL A 268 9.70 9.97 4.17
CA VAL A 268 9.97 8.54 4.31
C VAL A 268 8.84 7.76 3.66
N VAL A 269 9.18 6.75 2.86
CA VAL A 269 8.21 5.82 2.27
C VAL A 269 8.72 4.40 2.46
N ALA A 270 7.88 3.52 3.01
CA ALA A 270 8.24 2.14 3.24
C ALA A 270 7.06 1.18 3.08
N GLY A 271 7.35 -0.06 2.69
CA GLY A 271 6.38 -1.16 2.67
C GLY A 271 6.60 -2.14 1.52
N THR A 272 5.62 -3.00 1.31
CA THR A 272 5.59 -4.02 0.26
C THR A 272 4.72 -3.54 -0.92
N PHE A 273 5.20 -3.77 -2.15
CA PHE A 273 4.54 -3.39 -3.39
C PHE A 273 4.46 -4.58 -4.36
N ASN A 274 3.54 -4.46 -5.33
CA ASN A 274 3.50 -5.33 -6.50
C ASN A 274 3.39 -4.45 -7.76
N ALA A 275 4.52 -4.22 -8.42
CA ALA A 275 4.62 -3.26 -9.51
C ALA A 275 4.26 -3.89 -10.85
N ALA A 276 3.26 -3.34 -11.55
CA ALA A 276 2.93 -3.80 -12.90
C ALA A 276 4.06 -3.44 -13.89
N ILE A 277 4.62 -4.44 -14.56
CA ILE A 277 5.70 -4.28 -15.53
C ILE A 277 5.10 -3.75 -16.84
N LYS A 278 5.56 -2.57 -17.27
CA LYS A 278 5.08 -1.89 -18.48
C LYS A 278 6.21 -1.74 -19.50
N LYS A 279 5.85 -1.92 -20.78
CA LYS A 279 6.72 -1.53 -21.90
C LYS A 279 6.81 0.00 -21.95
N PRO A 280 7.95 0.57 -22.40
CA PRO A 280 8.06 2.01 -22.64
C PRO A 280 6.96 2.50 -23.58
N PRO A 281 6.45 3.73 -23.40
CA PRO A 281 5.66 4.37 -24.44
C PRO A 281 6.54 4.57 -25.68
N VAL A 282 6.17 3.94 -26.79
CA VAL A 282 6.88 4.12 -28.07
C VAL A 282 6.91 5.62 -28.41
N PRO A 283 8.07 6.21 -28.74
CA PRO A 283 8.15 7.62 -29.12
C PRO A 283 7.17 7.92 -30.26
N LYS A 284 6.34 8.95 -30.10
CA LYS A 284 5.52 9.44 -31.20
C LYS A 284 6.48 9.99 -32.26
N GLN A 285 6.54 9.33 -33.42
CA GLN A 285 7.35 9.82 -34.53
C GLN A 285 7.00 11.28 -34.83
N PRO A 286 7.98 12.17 -35.06
CA PRO A 286 7.72 13.53 -35.48
C PRO A 286 6.82 13.50 -36.72
N LYS A 287 5.70 14.24 -36.67
CA LYS A 287 4.88 14.43 -37.87
C LYS A 287 5.75 15.11 -38.91
N ALA A 288 5.93 14.47 -40.07
CA ALA A 288 6.72 15.03 -41.16
C ALA A 288 6.24 16.48 -41.45
N PRO A 289 7.15 17.44 -41.69
CA PRO A 289 6.76 18.80 -41.98
C PRO A 289 5.85 18.78 -43.22
N LYS A 290 4.67 19.40 -43.11
CA LYS A 290 3.86 19.70 -44.29
C LYS A 290 4.70 20.59 -45.18
N LYS A 291 5.01 20.13 -46.41
CA LYS A 291 5.56 21.02 -47.44
C LYS A 291 4.55 22.15 -47.65
N SER A 292 5.04 23.38 -47.51
CA SER A 292 4.34 24.58 -47.98
C SER A 292 4.56 24.76 -49.49
#